data_AF-A0A973Q3M8-F1
#
_entry.id   AF-A0A973Q3M8-F1
#
_cell.length_a   1.000
_cell.length_b   1.000
_cell.length_c   1.000
_cell.angle_alpha   90.00
_cell.angle_beta   90.00
_cell.angle_gamma   90.00
#
_symmetry.space_group_name_H-M   'P 1'
#
loop_
_entity.id
_entity.type
_entity.pdbx_description
1 polymer ?
#
loop_
_entity_poly.entity_id
_entity_poly.type
_entity_poly.pdbx_seq_one_letter_code
_entity_poly.pdbx_strand_id
1 'polypeptide(L)'
;MGWRSMRSDRTLFERESELAAVDEALGELTGLRVDGAEPVGQPRGALLAFAGPAGLGKTTLMAEVRRRAAARGCTVLSARGGDQEQ
;
A
#
# COMPACT_ATOMS: atom_id res chain seq x y z
N MET A 1 27.69 5.15 3.94
CA MET A 1 27.31 4.07 4.87
C MET A 1 25.87 3.69 4.55
N GLY A 2 25.67 2.71 3.68
CA GLY A 2 24.37 2.40 3.09
C GLY A 2 23.98 0.96 3.34
N TRP A 3 23.23 0.70 4.41
CA TRP A 3 22.50 -0.55 4.59
C TRP A 3 21.03 -0.17 4.71
N ARG A 4 20.18 -0.62 3.77
CA ARG A 4 18.74 -0.90 3.98
C ARG A 4 17.95 -1.34 2.74
N SER A 5 18.59 -1.84 1.68
CA SER A 5 17.89 -2.50 0.57
C SER A 5 18.06 -4.02 0.59
N MET A 6 17.78 -4.64 1.74
CA MET A 6 17.67 -6.10 1.89
C MET A 6 16.62 -6.43 2.96
N ARG A 7 15.43 -5.86 2.86
CA ARG A 7 14.26 -6.54 3.42
C ARG A 7 13.59 -7.23 2.26
N SER A 8 14.06 -8.46 2.06
CA SER A 8 13.45 -9.55 1.29
C SER A 8 11.97 -9.30 1.04
N ASP A 9 11.51 -9.54 -0.19
CA ASP A 9 10.11 -9.87 -0.48
C ASP A 9 9.64 -10.92 0.52
N ARG A 10 9.13 -10.46 1.67
CA ARG A 10 8.48 -11.34 2.63
C ARG A 10 7.10 -11.52 2.07
N THR A 11 6.91 -12.65 1.40
CA THR A 11 5.58 -13.15 1.06
C THR A 11 4.71 -13.02 2.31
N LEU A 12 3.61 -12.26 2.18
CA LEU A 12 2.61 -12.15 3.24
C LEU A 12 1.62 -13.29 3.02
N PHE A 13 1.75 -14.32 3.84
CA PHE A 13 0.83 -15.45 3.84
C PHE A 13 -0.51 -15.04 4.44
N GLU A 14 -1.61 -15.59 3.90
CA GLU A 14 -2.98 -15.39 4.40
C GLU A 14 -3.44 -13.93 4.35
N ARG A 15 -2.95 -13.18 3.35
CA ARG A 15 -3.27 -11.76 3.11
C ARG A 15 -3.73 -11.47 1.70
N GLU A 16 -4.13 -12.49 0.98
CA GLU A 16 -4.44 -12.43 -0.44
C GLU A 16 -5.61 -11.45 -0.70
N SER A 17 -6.62 -11.44 0.16
CA SER A 17 -7.77 -10.54 0.03
C SER A 17 -7.41 -9.09 0.29
N GLU A 18 -6.62 -8.79 1.33
CA GLU A 18 -6.18 -7.42 1.60
C GLU A 18 -5.23 -6.91 0.50
N LEU A 19 -4.36 -7.77 -0.02
CA LEU A 19 -3.44 -7.42 -1.10
C LEU A 19 -4.16 -7.18 -2.42
N ALA A 20 -5.21 -7.94 -2.73
CA ALA A 20 -6.07 -7.70 -3.88
C ALA A 20 -6.78 -6.34 -3.78
N ALA A 21 -7.35 -6.01 -2.62
CA ALA A 21 -7.99 -4.72 -2.39
C ALA A 21 -6.99 -3.54 -2.52
N VAL A 22 -5.75 -3.73 -2.09
CA VAL A 22 -4.67 -2.75 -2.29
C VAL A 22 -4.33 -2.57 -3.77
N ASP A 23 -4.20 -3.68 -4.51
CA ASP A 23 -3.84 -3.62 -5.93
C ASP A 23 -4.93 -2.93 -6.75
N GLU A 24 -6.21 -3.21 -6.47
CA GLU A 24 -7.36 -2.53 -7.07
C GLU A 24 -7.32 -1.03 -6.78
N ALA A 25 -7.22 -0.64 -5.49
CA ALA A 25 -7.20 0.76 -5.10
C ALA A 25 -6.02 1.55 -5.71
N LEU A 26 -4.85 0.92 -5.83
CA LEU A 26 -3.69 1.54 -6.48
C LEU A 26 -3.86 1.62 -8.01
N GLY A 27 -4.48 0.61 -8.63
CA GLY A 27 -4.82 0.63 -10.06
C GLY A 27 -5.77 1.77 -10.38
N GLU A 28 -6.83 1.94 -9.59
CA GLU A 28 -7.75 3.07 -9.68
C GLU A 28 -7.07 4.43 -9.51
N LEU A 29 -6.19 4.55 -8.50
CA LEU A 29 -5.48 5.81 -8.21
C LEU A 29 -4.53 6.21 -9.34
N THR A 30 -3.85 5.23 -9.96
CA THR A 30 -2.82 5.47 -10.99
C THR A 30 -3.38 5.46 -12.41
N GLY A 31 -4.64 5.09 -12.60
CA GLY A 31 -5.21 4.82 -13.92
C GLY A 31 -4.65 3.54 -14.57
N LEU A 32 -3.84 2.75 -13.84
CA LEU A 32 -3.28 1.48 -14.29
C LEU A 32 -4.19 0.33 -13.87
N ARG A 33 -5.44 0.35 -14.34
CA ARG A 33 -6.40 -0.71 -14.04
C ARG A 33 -5.93 -2.04 -14.60
N VAL A 34 -6.23 -3.12 -13.87
CA VAL A 34 -5.82 -4.48 -14.22
C VAL A 34 -6.46 -4.95 -15.53
N ASP A 35 -7.62 -4.41 -15.89
CA ASP A 35 -8.37 -4.74 -17.10
C ASP A 35 -8.00 -3.86 -18.32
N GLY A 36 -7.10 -2.88 -18.15
CA GLY A 36 -6.66 -1.99 -19.23
C GLY A 36 -7.72 -1.01 -19.73
N ALA A 37 -8.84 -0.84 -19.01
CA ALA A 37 -9.89 0.10 -19.40
C ALA A 37 -9.48 1.56 -19.11
N GLU A 38 -9.71 2.44 -20.07
CA GLU A 38 -9.48 3.89 -19.89
C GLU A 38 -10.35 4.43 -18.73
N PRO A 39 -9.77 5.21 -17.81
CA PRO A 39 -10.50 5.73 -16.67
C PRO A 39 -11.60 6.71 -17.10
N VAL A 40 -12.82 6.48 -16.63
CA VAL A 40 -13.96 7.38 -16.84
C VAL A 40 -13.81 8.58 -15.90
N GLY A 41 -12.98 9.54 -16.32
CA GLY A 41 -12.72 10.78 -15.58
C GLY A 41 -11.52 10.74 -14.64
N GLN A 42 -11.26 11.86 -13.99
CA GLN A 42 -10.09 12.04 -13.13
C GLN A 42 -10.30 11.35 -11.77
N PRO A 43 -9.39 10.49 -11.29
CA PRO A 43 -9.54 9.80 -10.02
C PRO A 43 -9.66 10.80 -8.86
N ARG A 44 -10.65 10.62 -7.98
CA ARG A 44 -10.94 11.55 -6.86
C ARG A 44 -10.18 11.23 -5.56
N GLY A 45 -9.20 10.33 -5.61
CA GLY A 45 -8.56 9.76 -4.42
C GLY A 45 -9.47 8.76 -3.70
N ALA A 46 -8.88 7.92 -2.85
CA ALA A 46 -9.58 6.87 -2.13
C ALA A 46 -9.00 6.70 -0.71
N LEU A 47 -9.78 6.09 0.18
CA LEU A 47 -9.37 5.74 1.53
C LEU A 47 -9.44 4.22 1.73
N LEU A 48 -8.34 3.64 2.20
CA LEU A 48 -8.28 2.23 2.60
C LEU A 48 -7.95 2.15 4.09
N ALA A 49 -8.80 1.46 4.86
CA ALA A 49 -8.65 1.28 6.29
C ALA A 49 -8.40 -0.19 6.64
N PHE A 50 -7.34 -0.48 7.38
CA PHE A 50 -7.04 -1.81 7.90
C PHE A 50 -7.39 -1.89 9.38
N ALA A 51 -8.43 -2.65 9.71
CA ALA A 51 -8.87 -2.89 11.08
C ALA A 51 -8.60 -4.34 11.50
N GLY A 52 -8.34 -4.55 12.78
CA GLY A 52 -8.14 -5.89 13.33
C GLY A 52 -7.40 -5.89 14.67
N PRO A 53 -7.32 -7.05 15.34
CA PRO A 53 -6.66 -7.20 16.64
C PRO A 53 -5.21 -6.66 16.69
N ALA A 54 -4.75 -6.35 17.89
CA ALA A 54 -3.33 -6.07 18.13
C ALA A 54 -2.48 -7.28 17.71
N GLY A 55 -1.28 -7.03 17.16
CA GLY A 55 -0.39 -8.11 16.70
C GLY A 55 -0.75 -8.75 15.36
N LEU A 56 -1.93 -8.48 14.79
CA LEU A 56 -2.39 -9.08 13.52
C LEU A 56 -1.64 -8.57 12.26
N GLY A 57 -0.48 -7.93 12.40
CA GLY A 57 0.35 -7.54 11.26
C GLY A 57 -0.11 -6.32 10.45
N LYS A 58 -1.05 -5.50 10.95
CA LYS A 58 -1.54 -4.28 10.25
C LYS A 58 -0.41 -3.35 9.77
N THR A 59 0.59 -3.10 10.63
CA THR A 59 1.76 -2.28 10.26
C THR A 59 2.60 -2.92 9.17
N THR A 60 2.71 -4.25 9.16
CA THR A 60 3.38 -4.99 8.09
C THR A 60 2.64 -4.84 6.77
N LEU A 61 1.31 -4.96 6.79
CA LEU A 61 0.47 -4.75 5.62
C LEU A 61 0.60 -3.30 5.10
N MET A 62 0.59 -2.29 5.97
CA MET A 62 0.84 -0.90 5.56
C MET A 62 2.23 -0.69 4.94
N ALA A 63 3.26 -1.40 5.41
CA ALA A 63 4.59 -1.34 4.80
C ALA A 63 4.58 -1.92 3.38
N GLU A 64 3.81 -2.99 3.18
CA GLU A 64 3.61 -3.60 1.86
C GLU A 64 2.85 -2.68 0.90
N VAL A 65 1.79 -2.02 1.37
CA VAL A 65 1.07 -1.01 0.59
C VAL A 65 2.02 0.08 0.09
N ARG A 66 2.88 0.60 0.97
CA ARG A 66 3.88 1.63 0.60
C ARG A 66 4.84 1.12 -0.47
N ARG A 67 5.33 -0.11 -0.35
CA ARG A 67 6.21 -0.74 -1.35
C ARG A 67 5.52 -0.85 -2.71
N ARG A 68 4.28 -1.34 -2.74
CA ARG A 68 3.48 -1.52 -3.95
C ARG A 68 3.09 -0.21 -4.62
N ALA A 69 2.80 0.83 -3.84
CA ALA A 69 2.52 2.16 -4.34
C ALA A 69 3.78 2.78 -4.99
N ALA A 70 4.93 2.68 -4.31
CA ALA A 70 6.21 3.17 -4.85
C ALA A 70 6.60 2.42 -6.14
N ALA A 71 6.37 1.11 -6.21
CA ALA A 71 6.61 0.30 -7.41
C ALA A 71 5.74 0.71 -8.61
N ARG A 72 4.57 1.33 -8.37
CA ARG A 72 3.68 1.90 -9.40
C ARG A 72 3.98 3.37 -9.71
N GLY A 73 5.07 3.93 -9.17
CA GLY A 73 5.46 5.31 -9.39
C GLY A 73 4.71 6.34 -8.55
N CYS A 74 3.94 5.92 -7.54
CA CYS A 74 3.30 6.86 -6.63
C CYS A 74 4.33 7.55 -5.74
N THR A 75 4.15 8.86 -5.50
CA THR A 75 4.79 9.55 -4.38
C THR A 75 4.17 9.06 -3.07
N VAL A 76 4.95 8.38 -2.23
CA VAL A 76 4.47 7.82 -0.96
C VAL A 76 4.83 8.74 0.21
N LEU A 77 3.81 9.29 0.85
CA LEU A 77 3.93 10.02 2.11
C LEU A 77 3.47 9.12 3.26
N SER A 78 4.21 9.10 4.36
CA SER A 78 3.83 8.24 5.48
C SER A 78 4.21 8.81 6.83
N ALA A 79 3.29 8.69 7.78
CA ALA A 79 3.50 9.01 9.20
C ALA A 79 3.00 7.85 10.07
N ARG A 80 3.34 7.87 11.35
CA ARG A 80 2.74 7.03 12.39
C ARG A 80 2.32 7.94 13.54
N GLY A 81 1.15 7.69 14.12
CA GLY A 81 0.72 8.39 15.34
C GLY A 81 1.73 8.10 16.45
N GLY A 82 2.46 9.14 16.87
CA GLY A 82 3.57 9.05 17.82
C GLY A 82 4.95 9.45 17.27
N ASP A 83 5.15 9.52 15.95
CA ASP A 83 6.43 9.98 15.35
C ASP A 83 6.60 11.53 15.37
N GLN A 84 5.63 12.27 15.94
CA GLN A 84 5.60 13.76 15.96
C GLN A 84 5.53 14.36 17.39
N GLU A 85 5.56 13.55 18.45
CA GLU A 85 5.51 14.02 19.85
C GLU A 85 6.88 13.89 20.54
N GLN A 86 7.85 14.72 20.13
CA GLN A 86 9.13 14.92 20.81
C GLN A 86 9.41 16.41 20.98
#